data_AF-A0A356TCL9-F1
#
_entry.id   AF-A0A356TCL9-F1
#
_cell.length_a   1.000
_cell.length_b   1.000
_cell.length_c   1.000
_cell.angle_alpha   90.00
_cell.angle_beta   90.00
_cell.angle_gamma   90.00
#
_symmetry.space_group_name_H-M   'P 1'
#
loop_
_entity.id
_entity.type
_entity.pdbx_description
1 polymer ?
#
loop_
_entity_poly.entity_id
_entity_poly.type
_entity_poly.pdbx_seq_one_letter_code
_entity_poly.pdbx_strand_id
1 'polypeptide(L)'
;MAILRAARLAGETCQPRASMRALAATLRASASPSTSSRLHLESWDRLRVVAALDTVFMHFTGDHAFFGWGLPLFLLLSVALGVSKPQAPSTARFLERRIPRILLPWAFWAVVFVGLRALSCWMSGLPPFGWLEPSMLFYGPRIHLWFLPFILVAGLAAHAAHRAVGTSKIAPVVALGLAGLAVLLAPAFGVSEWPYAQWIFSLPAIPLGFVLGRALAFERSLPRLRLLLATLLLAFVGLGVIAWGVDEGSGVYAFRHAGGFGLLALATWLPNRADPYTRRLTPLMLGVYILHPAVYGWIVKPAMCLVEVNDVRWLRVALAFPATMLLVWVLRKTWLKRFL
;
A
#
# COMPACT_ATOMS: atom_id res chain seq x y z
N MET A 1 -58.52 -69.37 -21.36
CA MET A 1 -57.41 -69.18 -22.33
C MET A 1 -57.31 -67.68 -22.58
N ALA A 2 -56.52 -66.94 -21.82
CA ALA A 2 -55.05 -66.87 -21.88
C ALA A 2 -54.57 -66.15 -23.16
N ILE A 3 -53.72 -65.14 -22.94
CA ILE A 3 -52.55 -64.74 -23.77
C ILE A 3 -52.66 -63.40 -24.54
N LEU A 4 -51.90 -62.43 -23.99
CA LEU A 4 -51.05 -61.39 -24.63
C LEU A 4 -51.62 -60.03 -25.10
N ARG A 5 -51.22 -59.01 -24.31
CA ARG A 5 -50.51 -57.77 -24.69
C ARG A 5 -51.00 -56.98 -25.92
N ALA A 6 -51.38 -55.72 -25.71
CA ALA A 6 -50.48 -54.58 -25.92
C ALA A 6 -51.19 -53.23 -25.64
N ALA A 7 -50.56 -52.42 -24.80
CA ALA A 7 -50.92 -51.04 -24.55
C ALA A 7 -50.49 -50.11 -25.71
N ARG A 8 -51.35 -49.17 -26.11
CA ARG A 8 -50.99 -47.87 -26.72
C ARG A 8 -51.97 -46.81 -26.19
N LEU A 9 -51.51 -45.99 -25.24
CA LEU A 9 -50.92 -44.66 -25.44
C LEU A 9 -52.00 -43.57 -25.51
N ALA A 10 -52.40 -43.11 -24.33
CA ALA A 10 -52.94 -41.77 -24.11
C ALA A 10 -51.85 -40.74 -24.41
N GLY A 11 -52.12 -39.83 -25.35
CA GLY A 11 -51.30 -38.68 -25.64
C GLY A 11 -51.62 -37.57 -24.65
N GLU A 12 -50.59 -37.12 -23.92
CA GLU A 12 -50.38 -35.75 -23.45
C GLU A 12 -49.02 -35.71 -22.73
N THR A 13 -47.96 -35.49 -23.49
CA THR A 13 -46.60 -35.34 -22.96
C THR A 13 -46.42 -33.94 -22.39
N CYS A 14 -46.77 -33.74 -21.12
CA CYS A 14 -46.39 -32.57 -20.35
C CYS A 14 -44.95 -32.74 -19.81
N GLN A 15 -44.12 -31.71 -19.96
CA GLN A 15 -42.65 -31.73 -19.88
C GLN A 15 -42.08 -32.03 -18.47
N PRO A 16 -41.22 -33.07 -18.29
CA PRO A 16 -40.44 -33.24 -17.06
C PRO A 16 -39.05 -32.58 -17.10
N ARG A 17 -38.63 -32.04 -18.25
CA ARG A 17 -37.26 -31.51 -18.45
C ARG A 17 -37.07 -30.05 -18.06
N ALA A 18 -38.14 -29.25 -18.07
CA ALA A 18 -38.07 -27.84 -17.68
C ALA A 18 -37.94 -27.67 -16.15
N SER A 19 -38.64 -28.50 -15.36
CA SER A 19 -38.60 -28.44 -13.89
C SER A 19 -37.27 -28.90 -13.30
N MET A 20 -36.64 -29.95 -13.85
CA MET A 20 -35.32 -30.40 -13.39
C MET A 20 -34.19 -29.42 -13.75
N ARG A 21 -34.28 -28.71 -14.88
CA ARG A 21 -33.32 -27.64 -15.22
C ARG A 21 -33.50 -26.40 -14.35
N ALA A 22 -34.73 -26.04 -14.02
CA ALA A 22 -35.02 -24.96 -13.08
C ALA A 22 -34.52 -25.31 -11.68
N LEU A 23 -34.81 -26.52 -11.17
CA LEU A 23 -34.34 -26.97 -9.87
C LEU A 23 -32.80 -27.12 -9.81
N ALA A 24 -32.17 -27.61 -10.87
CA ALA A 24 -30.70 -27.65 -10.98
C ALA A 24 -30.06 -26.25 -11.11
N ALA A 25 -30.76 -25.28 -11.72
CA ALA A 25 -30.33 -23.88 -11.76
C ALA A 25 -30.49 -23.20 -10.40
N THR A 26 -31.58 -23.47 -9.66
CA THR A 26 -31.78 -22.97 -8.29
C THR A 26 -30.80 -23.61 -7.32
N LEU A 27 -30.50 -24.91 -7.45
CA LEU A 27 -29.47 -25.59 -6.66
C LEU A 27 -28.06 -25.14 -7.03
N ARG A 28 -27.76 -24.83 -8.30
CA ARG A 28 -26.48 -24.20 -8.72
C ARG A 28 -26.36 -22.73 -8.27
N ALA A 29 -27.46 -22.00 -8.21
CA ALA A 29 -27.51 -20.64 -7.64
C ALA A 29 -27.38 -20.65 -6.11
N SER A 30 -27.77 -21.75 -5.46
CA SER A 30 -27.61 -21.98 -4.02
C SER A 30 -26.24 -22.58 -3.63
N ALA A 31 -25.57 -23.23 -4.58
CA ALA A 31 -24.31 -23.97 -4.38
C ALA A 31 -23.10 -23.32 -5.07
N SER A 32 -23.07 -21.99 -5.16
CA SER A 32 -21.79 -21.28 -5.21
C SER A 32 -21.56 -20.57 -3.88
N PRO A 33 -20.81 -21.16 -2.92
CA PRO A 33 -20.12 -20.32 -1.96
C PRO A 33 -19.18 -19.47 -2.80
N SER A 34 -19.47 -18.17 -2.89
CA SER A 34 -18.58 -17.22 -3.53
C SER A 34 -17.19 -17.45 -2.95
N THR A 35 -16.28 -17.75 -3.86
CA THR A 35 -14.88 -18.13 -3.61
C THR A 35 -14.22 -17.10 -2.69
N SER A 36 -14.24 -17.36 -1.38
CA SER A 36 -13.60 -16.57 -0.31
C SER A 36 -13.46 -15.07 -0.62
N SER A 37 -14.54 -14.29 -0.51
CA SER A 37 -14.42 -12.83 -0.54
C SER A 37 -13.48 -12.39 0.59
N ARG A 38 -12.32 -11.85 0.22
CA ARG A 38 -11.43 -11.16 1.17
C ARG A 38 -12.25 -10.10 1.91
N LEU A 39 -12.02 -9.94 3.21
CA LEU A 39 -12.52 -8.76 3.93
C LEU A 39 -11.87 -7.53 3.29
N HIS A 40 -12.61 -6.82 2.43
CA HIS A 40 -12.15 -5.60 1.81
C HIS A 40 -12.55 -4.42 2.70
N LEU A 41 -11.56 -3.66 3.18
CA LEU A 41 -11.74 -2.52 4.06
C LEU A 41 -11.62 -1.23 3.24
N GLU A 42 -12.76 -0.71 2.79
CA GLU A 42 -12.87 0.58 2.09
C GLU A 42 -12.30 1.73 2.93
N SER A 43 -12.39 1.63 4.26
CA SER A 43 -11.78 2.60 5.19
C SER A 43 -10.26 2.64 5.10
N TRP A 44 -9.59 1.54 4.74
CA TRP A 44 -8.15 1.53 4.52
C TRP A 44 -7.75 2.21 3.21
N ASP A 45 -8.63 2.21 2.20
CA ASP A 45 -8.38 2.95 0.96
C ASP A 45 -8.50 4.46 1.15
N ARG A 46 -9.36 4.92 2.07
CA ARG A 46 -9.42 6.33 2.51
C ARG A 46 -8.12 6.77 3.18
N LEU A 47 -7.57 5.92 4.04
CA LEU A 47 -6.32 6.20 4.74
C LEU A 47 -5.13 6.38 3.80
N ARG A 48 -5.16 5.79 2.59
CA ARG A 48 -4.12 6.06 1.58
C ARG A 48 -4.13 7.51 1.10
N VAL A 49 -5.29 8.15 1.04
CA VAL A 49 -5.38 9.57 0.66
C VAL A 49 -4.82 10.44 1.78
N VAL A 50 -5.16 10.13 3.04
CA VAL A 50 -4.62 10.81 4.22
C VAL A 50 -3.09 10.66 4.29
N ALA A 51 -2.57 9.45 4.06
CA ALA A 51 -1.14 9.18 4.06
C ALA A 51 -0.39 9.90 2.92
N ALA A 52 -1.00 10.02 1.74
CA ALA A 52 -0.45 10.81 0.64
C ALA A 52 -0.33 12.28 1.04
N LEU A 53 -1.38 12.83 1.65
CA LEU A 53 -1.39 14.22 2.11
C LEU A 53 -0.30 14.47 3.15
N ASP A 54 -0.17 13.62 4.18
CA ASP A 54 0.88 13.75 5.20
C ASP A 54 2.29 13.74 4.59
N THR A 55 2.50 12.84 3.63
CA THR A 55 3.79 12.69 2.93
C THR A 55 4.10 13.95 2.11
N VAL A 56 3.13 14.44 1.33
CA VAL A 56 3.32 15.64 0.50
C VAL A 56 3.51 16.88 1.38
N PHE A 57 2.80 16.97 2.51
CA PHE A 57 2.95 18.06 3.48
C PHE A 57 4.40 18.13 3.97
N MET A 58 4.96 17.01 4.42
CA MET A 58 6.37 16.92 4.85
C MET A 58 7.37 17.39 3.79
N HIS A 59 7.17 17.02 2.52
CA HIS A 59 8.11 17.42 1.47
C HIS A 59 8.11 18.92 1.17
N PHE A 60 7.02 19.64 1.49
CA PHE A 60 6.88 21.06 1.12
C PHE A 60 6.94 22.03 2.29
N THR A 61 6.60 21.58 3.50
CA THR A 61 6.61 22.42 4.70
C THR A 61 7.78 22.08 5.64
N GLY A 62 8.32 20.86 5.57
CA GLY A 62 9.25 20.32 6.57
C GLY A 62 8.57 19.79 7.84
N ASP A 63 7.24 19.93 7.92
CA ASP A 63 6.42 19.49 9.05
C ASP A 63 5.46 18.37 8.62
N HIS A 64 4.79 17.72 9.56
CA HIS A 64 3.79 16.69 9.25
C HIS A 64 2.38 17.20 9.49
N ALA A 65 1.44 16.85 8.59
CA ALA A 65 0.02 17.14 8.80
C ALA A 65 -0.61 16.20 9.83
N PHE A 66 -0.10 14.98 9.94
CA PHE A 66 -0.58 13.92 10.82
C PHE A 66 0.57 13.24 11.56
N PHE A 67 1.47 14.05 12.14
CA PHE A 67 2.58 13.61 13.01
C PHE A 67 3.56 12.61 12.38
N GLY A 68 3.56 12.46 11.05
CA GLY A 68 4.45 11.56 10.32
C GLY A 68 3.96 10.12 10.26
N TRP A 69 2.66 9.90 10.48
CA TRP A 69 2.04 8.58 10.42
C TRP A 69 1.80 8.10 8.98
N GLY A 70 1.78 9.00 7.99
CA GLY A 70 1.43 8.67 6.61
C GLY A 70 2.38 7.68 5.94
N LEU A 71 3.70 7.88 6.07
CA LEU A 71 4.68 6.97 5.47
C LEU A 71 4.62 5.56 6.08
N PRO A 72 4.68 5.36 7.42
CA PRO A 72 4.46 4.06 8.04
C PRO A 72 3.15 3.41 7.59
N LEU A 73 2.06 4.17 7.50
CA LEU A 73 0.77 3.67 7.04
C LEU A 73 0.87 3.07 5.62
N PHE A 74 1.51 3.76 4.67
CA PHE A 74 1.71 3.23 3.32
C PHE A 74 2.53 1.94 3.30
N LEU A 75 3.61 1.90 4.08
CA LEU A 75 4.50 0.75 4.17
C LEU A 75 3.74 -0.47 4.73
N LEU A 76 3.05 -0.28 5.85
CA LEU A 76 2.23 -1.30 6.51
C LEU A 76 1.17 -1.86 5.56
N LEU A 77 0.39 -0.99 4.91
CA LEU A 77 -0.64 -1.40 3.95
C LEU A 77 -0.05 -2.19 2.78
N SER A 78 1.05 -1.71 2.22
CA SER A 78 1.66 -2.31 1.03
C SER A 78 2.17 -3.73 1.30
N VAL A 79 2.78 -3.94 2.47
CA VAL A 79 3.21 -5.26 2.92
C VAL A 79 2.00 -6.13 3.28
N ALA A 80 1.07 -5.62 4.10
CA ALA A 80 -0.10 -6.38 4.57
C ALA A 80 -0.94 -6.92 3.42
N LEU A 81 -1.23 -6.10 2.41
CA LEU A 81 -2.01 -6.51 1.24
C LEU A 81 -1.28 -7.54 0.36
N GLY A 82 0.05 -7.58 0.44
CA GLY A 82 0.87 -8.58 -0.23
C GLY A 82 0.74 -9.98 0.39
N VAL A 83 0.51 -10.07 1.69
CA VAL A 83 0.47 -11.35 2.44
C VAL A 83 -0.88 -11.67 3.06
N SER A 84 -1.93 -10.93 2.70
CA SER A 84 -3.32 -11.13 3.18
C SER A 84 -4.08 -12.29 2.52
N LYS A 85 -3.39 -13.22 1.86
CA LYS A 85 -3.99 -14.47 1.37
C LYS A 85 -3.66 -15.60 2.35
N PRO A 86 -4.56 -16.57 2.58
CA PRO A 86 -4.24 -17.72 3.43
C PRO A 86 -2.96 -18.44 2.99
N GLN A 87 -2.77 -18.59 1.68
CA GLN A 87 -1.61 -19.23 1.08
C GLN A 87 -0.81 -18.26 0.22
N ALA A 88 0.51 -18.40 0.29
CA ALA A 88 1.44 -17.64 -0.55
C ALA A 88 1.39 -18.15 -2.00
N PRO A 89 1.36 -17.26 -3.01
CA PRO A 89 1.55 -17.67 -4.40
C PRO A 89 2.97 -18.20 -4.65
N SER A 90 3.26 -18.68 -5.86
CA SER A 90 4.64 -18.88 -6.32
C SER A 90 5.39 -17.54 -6.39
N THR A 91 6.71 -17.57 -6.20
CA THR A 91 7.57 -16.38 -6.33
C THR A 91 7.45 -15.75 -7.71
N ALA A 92 7.39 -16.56 -8.76
CA ALA A 92 7.18 -16.08 -10.13
C ALA A 92 5.87 -15.27 -10.26
N ARG A 93 4.74 -15.81 -9.76
CA ARG A 93 3.44 -15.12 -9.79
C ARG A 93 3.39 -13.90 -8.87
N PHE A 94 4.18 -13.89 -7.80
CA PHE A 94 4.36 -12.70 -6.96
C PHE A 94 5.06 -11.60 -7.75
N LEU A 95 6.20 -11.90 -8.38
CA LEU A 95 6.99 -10.95 -9.16
C LEU A 95 6.23 -10.43 -10.39
N GLU A 96 5.55 -11.31 -11.13
CA GLU A 96 4.73 -10.96 -12.30
C GLU A 96 3.70 -9.88 -11.99
N ARG A 97 3.13 -9.87 -10.77
CA ARG A 97 2.16 -8.86 -10.34
C ARG A 97 2.78 -7.56 -9.84
N ARG A 98 4.04 -7.62 -9.40
CA ARG A 98 4.74 -6.51 -8.74
C ARG A 98 5.59 -5.70 -9.72
N ILE A 99 6.28 -6.36 -10.65
CA ILE A 99 7.10 -5.71 -11.67
C ILE A 99 6.34 -4.61 -12.43
N PRO A 100 5.18 -4.86 -13.05
CA PRO A 100 4.48 -3.83 -13.82
C PRO A 100 3.86 -2.72 -12.96
N ARG A 101 3.76 -2.90 -11.64
CA ARG A 101 3.14 -1.95 -10.70
C ARG A 101 4.12 -1.20 -9.83
N ILE A 102 5.38 -1.63 -9.79
CA ILE A 102 6.42 -1.08 -8.91
C ILE A 102 7.69 -0.82 -9.73
N LEU A 103 8.34 -1.89 -10.21
CA LEU A 103 9.65 -1.78 -10.85
C LEU A 103 9.59 -1.00 -12.17
N LEU A 104 8.57 -1.28 -12.99
CA LEU A 104 8.41 -0.60 -14.28
C LEU A 104 8.04 0.89 -14.12
N PRO A 105 7.05 1.28 -13.28
CA PRO A 105 6.84 2.67 -12.91
C PRO A 105 8.10 3.36 -12.37
N TRP A 106 8.81 2.71 -11.45
CA TRP A 106 10.03 3.26 -10.87
C TRP A 106 11.09 3.53 -11.94
N ALA A 107 11.40 2.54 -12.79
CA ALA A 107 12.42 2.67 -13.82
C ALA A 107 12.05 3.77 -14.83
N PHE A 108 10.79 3.82 -15.26
CA PHE A 108 10.30 4.85 -16.16
C PHE A 108 10.47 6.25 -15.57
N TRP A 109 9.99 6.47 -14.35
CA TRP A 109 10.08 7.79 -13.70
C TRP A 109 11.50 8.15 -13.27
N ALA A 110 12.34 7.18 -12.94
CA ALA A 110 13.76 7.41 -12.72
C ALA A 110 14.42 7.98 -13.99
N VAL A 111 14.19 7.39 -15.17
CA VAL A 111 14.71 7.94 -16.43
C VAL A 111 14.17 9.34 -16.72
N VAL A 112 12.86 9.56 -16.55
CA VAL A 112 12.25 10.88 -16.76
C VAL A 112 12.87 11.93 -15.82
N PHE A 113 13.05 11.60 -14.54
CA PHE A 113 13.62 12.54 -13.57
C PHE A 113 15.12 12.75 -13.74
N VAL A 114 15.86 11.76 -14.28
CA VAL A 114 17.25 11.99 -14.74
C VAL A 114 17.25 13.05 -15.82
N GLY A 115 16.39 12.91 -16.84
CA GLY A 115 16.28 13.89 -17.93
C GLY A 115 15.91 15.28 -17.43
N LEU A 116 14.88 15.40 -16.59
CA LEU A 116 14.46 16.69 -16.02
C LEU A 116 15.56 17.33 -15.16
N ARG A 117 16.28 16.55 -14.36
CA ARG A 117 17.36 17.07 -13.51
C ARG A 117 18.57 17.48 -14.35
N ALA A 118 18.94 16.68 -15.36
CA ALA A 118 20.02 17.00 -16.28
C ALA A 118 19.74 18.28 -17.07
N LEU A 119 18.50 18.46 -17.57
CA LEU A 119 18.05 19.69 -18.22
C LEU A 119 18.14 20.88 -17.26
N SER A 120 17.67 20.73 -16.02
CA SER A 120 17.78 21.78 -15.00
C SER A 120 19.23 22.16 -14.70
N CYS A 121 20.14 21.19 -14.56
CA CYS A 121 21.56 21.45 -14.34
C CYS A 121 22.17 22.20 -15.52
N TRP A 122 21.88 21.74 -16.75
CA TRP A 122 22.37 22.38 -17.97
C TRP A 122 21.93 23.84 -18.09
N MET A 123 20.64 24.12 -17.86
CA MET A 123 20.10 25.48 -17.87
C MET A 123 20.70 26.38 -16.77
N SER A 124 21.23 25.79 -15.69
CA SER A 124 21.92 26.50 -14.62
C SER A 124 23.45 26.53 -14.77
N GLY A 125 23.99 26.11 -15.93
CA GLY A 125 25.44 26.10 -16.17
C GLY A 125 26.21 25.03 -15.39
N LEU A 126 25.52 24.05 -14.80
CA LEU A 126 26.11 22.94 -14.06
C LEU A 126 26.29 21.70 -14.95
N PRO A 127 27.25 20.81 -14.66
CA PRO A 127 27.41 19.54 -15.38
C PRO A 127 26.09 18.73 -15.36
N PRO A 128 25.51 18.34 -16.52
CA PRO A 128 24.19 17.70 -16.58
C PRO A 128 24.09 16.39 -15.78
N PHE A 129 25.19 15.66 -15.61
CA PHE A 129 25.24 14.35 -14.95
C PHE A 129 26.23 14.27 -13.78
N GLY A 130 26.79 15.39 -13.33
CA GLY A 130 27.79 15.40 -12.24
C GLY A 130 27.26 14.98 -10.86
N TRP A 131 25.95 14.75 -10.76
CA TRP A 131 25.25 14.34 -9.54
C TRP A 131 24.88 12.86 -9.52
N LEU A 132 25.15 12.10 -10.60
CA LEU A 132 24.84 10.66 -10.64
C LEU A 132 25.76 9.89 -9.70
N GLU A 133 25.17 8.98 -8.92
CA GLU A 133 25.90 8.07 -8.03
C GLU A 133 25.28 6.66 -8.05
N PRO A 134 26.06 5.60 -7.78
CA PRO A 134 25.56 4.22 -7.83
C PRO A 134 24.41 3.93 -6.84
N SER A 135 24.40 4.59 -5.69
CA SER A 135 23.36 4.46 -4.66
C SER A 135 21.97 4.89 -5.17
N MET A 136 21.88 5.66 -6.27
CA MET A 136 20.61 6.02 -6.92
C MET A 136 19.81 4.81 -7.42
N LEU A 137 20.38 3.60 -7.47
CA LEU A 137 19.60 2.38 -7.68
C LEU A 137 18.60 2.11 -6.55
N PHE A 138 18.87 2.59 -5.32
CA PHE A 138 18.02 2.39 -4.15
C PHE A 138 17.02 3.52 -3.93
N TYR A 139 17.15 4.65 -4.64
CA TYR A 139 16.28 5.80 -4.43
C TYR A 139 15.90 6.62 -5.65
N GLY A 140 16.51 6.39 -6.81
CA GLY A 140 16.31 7.16 -8.03
C GLY A 140 16.99 8.54 -8.01
N PRO A 141 16.86 9.35 -9.07
CA PRO A 141 17.45 10.70 -9.16
C PRO A 141 16.79 11.75 -8.24
N ARG A 142 15.71 11.38 -7.56
CA ARG A 142 14.96 12.20 -6.62
C ARG A 142 14.64 11.36 -5.39
N ILE A 143 14.93 11.89 -4.20
CA ILE A 143 14.91 11.11 -2.96
C ILE A 143 13.63 10.32 -2.77
N HIS A 144 12.46 10.94 -3.02
CA HIS A 144 11.13 10.34 -2.85
C HIS A 144 10.83 9.14 -3.76
N LEU A 145 11.71 8.72 -4.68
CA LEU A 145 11.49 7.47 -5.43
C LEU A 145 11.92 6.22 -4.65
N TRP A 146 12.61 6.35 -3.52
CA TRP A 146 13.08 5.25 -2.65
C TRP A 146 12.02 4.26 -2.20
N PHE A 147 10.77 4.70 -2.04
CA PHE A 147 9.71 3.82 -1.55
C PHE A 147 9.44 2.64 -2.48
N LEU A 148 9.60 2.81 -3.80
CA LEU A 148 9.31 1.76 -4.77
C LEU A 148 10.33 0.60 -4.72
N PRO A 149 11.66 0.83 -4.77
CA PRO A 149 12.64 -0.24 -4.58
C PRO A 149 12.53 -0.82 -3.16
N PHE A 150 12.31 0.02 -2.13
CA PHE A 150 12.09 -0.48 -0.78
C PHE A 150 10.90 -1.44 -0.72
N ILE A 151 9.73 -1.06 -1.24
CA ILE A 151 8.53 -1.88 -1.12
C ILE A 151 8.58 -3.15 -1.97
N LEU A 152 9.39 -3.17 -3.04
CA LEU A 152 9.71 -4.38 -3.77
C LEU A 152 10.51 -5.36 -2.87
N VAL A 153 11.56 -4.87 -2.21
CA VAL A 153 12.41 -5.68 -1.30
C VAL A 153 11.62 -6.13 -0.07
N ALA A 154 10.93 -5.21 0.60
CA ALA A 154 10.06 -5.50 1.74
C ALA A 154 8.95 -6.50 1.38
N GLY A 155 8.35 -6.34 0.19
CA GLY A 155 7.36 -7.28 -0.32
C GLY A 155 7.92 -8.66 -0.57
N LEU A 156 9.14 -8.78 -1.09
CA LEU A 156 9.85 -10.05 -1.28
C LEU A 156 10.19 -10.70 0.06
N ALA A 157 10.69 -9.94 1.03
CA ALA A 157 10.98 -10.44 2.37
C ALA A 157 9.71 -10.98 3.06
N ALA A 158 8.63 -10.21 3.04
CA ALA A 158 7.34 -10.64 3.57
C ALA A 158 6.76 -11.85 2.81
N HIS A 159 6.97 -11.93 1.49
CA HIS A 159 6.57 -13.07 0.68
C HIS A 159 7.34 -14.34 1.03
N ALA A 160 8.66 -14.24 1.18
CA ALA A 160 9.51 -15.34 1.60
C ALA A 160 9.10 -15.86 2.98
N ALA A 161 8.89 -14.95 3.95
CA ALA A 161 8.37 -15.28 5.26
C ALA A 161 7.01 -15.98 5.16
N HIS A 162 6.08 -15.47 4.34
CA HIS A 162 4.76 -16.06 4.13
C HIS A 162 4.85 -17.50 3.58
N ARG A 163 5.78 -17.77 2.64
CA ARG A 163 6.02 -19.12 2.12
C ARG A 163 6.62 -20.04 3.18
N ALA A 164 7.57 -19.54 3.97
CA ALA A 164 8.27 -20.34 4.98
C ALA A 164 7.35 -20.75 6.14
N VAL A 165 6.51 -19.83 6.63
CA VAL A 165 5.69 -20.07 7.83
C VAL A 165 4.28 -20.60 7.52
N GLY A 166 3.85 -20.53 6.26
CA GLY A 166 2.54 -21.01 5.81
C GLY A 166 1.37 -20.49 6.66
N THR A 167 0.64 -21.41 7.30
CA THR A 167 -0.52 -21.11 8.15
C THR A 167 -0.19 -21.09 9.65
N SER A 168 1.10 -20.98 10.02
CA SER A 168 1.52 -20.95 11.41
C SER A 168 0.84 -19.82 12.19
N LYS A 169 0.26 -20.17 13.35
CA LYS A 169 -0.36 -19.23 14.29
C LYS A 169 0.67 -18.47 15.14
N ILE A 170 1.91 -18.98 15.24
CA ILE A 170 2.99 -18.36 16.01
C ILE A 170 3.73 -17.29 15.19
N ALA A 171 3.72 -17.41 13.86
CA ALA A 171 4.44 -16.49 12.98
C ALA A 171 4.11 -14.99 13.19
N PRO A 172 2.84 -14.58 13.43
CA PRO A 172 2.54 -13.19 13.78
C PRO A 172 3.18 -12.72 15.09
N VAL A 173 3.31 -13.60 16.09
CA VAL A 173 3.94 -13.25 17.38
C VAL A 173 5.44 -13.04 17.19
N VAL A 174 6.11 -13.94 16.46
CA VAL A 174 7.53 -13.80 16.11
C VAL A 174 7.76 -12.53 15.29
N ALA A 175 6.92 -12.27 14.29
CA ALA A 175 7.00 -11.05 13.51
C ALA A 175 6.83 -9.79 14.39
N LEU A 176 5.89 -9.80 15.34
CA LEU A 176 5.74 -8.68 16.28
C LEU A 176 7.01 -8.46 17.14
N GLY A 177 7.64 -9.53 17.61
CA GLY A 177 8.94 -9.45 18.30
C GLY A 177 10.03 -8.84 17.40
N LEU A 178 10.10 -9.27 16.14
CA LEU A 178 11.03 -8.69 15.15
C LEU A 178 10.74 -7.21 14.86
N ALA A 179 9.48 -6.77 14.92
CA ALA A 179 9.13 -5.36 14.80
C ALA A 179 9.67 -4.53 15.97
N GLY A 180 9.49 -5.04 17.20
CA GLY A 180 10.06 -4.40 18.40
C GLY A 180 11.59 -4.33 18.33
N LEU A 181 12.24 -5.42 17.90
CA LEU A 181 13.68 -5.46 17.70
C LEU A 181 14.14 -4.46 16.62
N ALA A 182 13.43 -4.35 15.50
CA ALA A 182 13.75 -3.40 14.45
C ALA A 182 13.63 -1.94 14.93
N VAL A 183 12.65 -1.64 15.79
CA VAL A 183 12.52 -0.32 16.43
C VAL A 183 13.70 -0.04 17.34
N LEU A 184 14.07 -1.01 18.19
CA LEU A 184 15.18 -0.89 19.13
C LEU A 184 16.54 -0.71 18.43
N LEU A 185 16.78 -1.44 17.34
CA LEU A 185 18.06 -1.42 16.64
C LEU A 185 18.19 -0.29 15.61
N ALA A 186 17.07 0.32 15.19
CA ALA A 186 17.07 1.35 14.15
C ALA A 186 18.04 2.53 14.45
N PRO A 187 18.03 3.12 15.65
CA PRO A 187 18.97 4.19 16.02
C PRO A 187 20.43 3.71 16.05
N ALA A 188 20.67 2.46 16.48
CA ALA A 188 22.01 1.89 16.63
C ALA A 188 22.77 1.74 15.31
N PHE A 189 22.07 1.73 14.16
CA PHE A 189 22.74 1.74 12.86
C PHE A 189 23.51 3.05 12.59
N GLY A 190 23.15 4.16 13.24
CA GLY A 190 23.87 5.44 13.12
C GLY A 190 23.89 6.02 11.70
N VAL A 191 23.11 5.48 10.76
CA VAL A 191 23.12 5.93 9.36
C VAL A 191 22.17 7.10 9.20
N SER A 192 22.74 8.28 8.96
CA SER A 192 22.00 9.51 8.66
C SER A 192 21.94 9.81 7.15
N GLU A 193 22.74 9.13 6.34
CA GLU A 193 22.80 9.35 4.90
C GLU A 193 21.53 8.87 4.17
N TRP A 194 21.08 9.68 3.21
CA TRP A 194 19.97 9.33 2.34
C TRP A 194 20.47 8.41 1.22
N PRO A 195 19.73 7.34 0.86
CA PRO A 195 18.38 6.97 1.32
C PRO A 195 18.37 5.99 2.49
N TYR A 196 19.53 5.56 2.99
CA TYR A 196 19.63 4.45 3.95
C TYR A 196 18.89 4.74 5.26
N ALA A 197 18.87 6.01 5.71
CA ALA A 197 18.05 6.45 6.83
C ALA A 197 16.55 6.12 6.64
N GLN A 198 16.01 6.27 5.42
CA GLN A 198 14.60 5.92 5.12
C GLN A 198 14.37 4.42 5.11
N TRP A 199 15.35 3.66 4.61
CA TRP A 199 15.28 2.21 4.58
C TRP A 199 15.25 1.65 6.01
N ILE A 200 16.15 2.13 6.87
CA ILE A 200 16.20 1.76 8.30
C ILE A 200 14.91 2.15 9.00
N PHE A 201 14.44 3.39 8.80
CA PHE A 201 13.15 3.85 9.32
C PHE A 201 12.01 2.93 8.93
N SER A 202 12.04 2.34 7.75
CA SER A 202 10.95 1.53 7.23
C SER A 202 11.00 0.07 7.64
N LEU A 203 12.09 -0.40 8.26
CA LEU A 203 12.26 -1.80 8.65
C LEU A 203 11.13 -2.33 9.54
N PRO A 204 10.65 -1.61 10.60
CA PRO A 204 9.57 -2.12 11.44
C PRO A 204 8.27 -2.37 10.67
N ALA A 205 8.04 -1.66 9.56
CA ALA A 205 6.84 -1.83 8.76
C ALA A 205 6.75 -3.19 8.05
N ILE A 206 7.87 -3.89 7.83
CA ILE A 206 7.88 -5.23 7.21
C ILE A 206 7.20 -6.27 8.12
N PRO A 207 7.70 -6.54 9.35
CA PRO A 207 7.04 -7.46 10.25
C PRO A 207 5.64 -6.99 10.68
N LEU A 208 5.43 -5.70 10.93
CA LEU A 208 4.10 -5.20 11.31
C LEU A 208 3.08 -5.35 10.19
N GLY A 209 3.46 -5.01 8.96
CA GLY A 209 2.64 -5.26 7.78
C GLY A 209 2.38 -6.75 7.59
N PHE A 210 3.36 -7.61 7.86
CA PHE A 210 3.16 -9.05 7.83
C PHE A 210 2.10 -9.50 8.83
N VAL A 211 2.20 -9.08 10.10
CA VAL A 211 1.22 -9.34 11.16
C VAL A 211 -0.18 -8.91 10.74
N LEU A 212 -0.34 -7.68 10.26
CA LEU A 212 -1.61 -7.14 9.76
C LEU A 212 -2.18 -7.98 8.62
N GLY A 213 -1.33 -8.36 7.66
CA GLY A 213 -1.74 -9.20 6.54
C GLY A 213 -2.21 -10.59 6.99
N ARG A 214 -1.52 -11.22 7.95
CA ARG A 214 -1.95 -12.53 8.48
C ARG A 214 -3.26 -12.41 9.27
N ALA A 215 -3.44 -11.36 10.08
CA ALA A 215 -4.70 -11.10 10.77
C ALA A 215 -5.87 -11.02 9.78
N LEU A 216 -5.71 -10.27 8.69
CA LEU A 216 -6.71 -10.17 7.62
C LEU A 216 -6.95 -11.48 6.85
N ALA A 217 -5.93 -12.32 6.72
CA ALA A 217 -6.03 -13.56 5.97
C ALA A 217 -6.87 -14.62 6.69
N PHE A 218 -6.80 -14.65 8.02
CA PHE A 218 -7.41 -15.70 8.84
C PHE A 218 -8.65 -15.26 9.59
N GLU A 219 -8.76 -14.00 10.00
CA GLU A 219 -9.90 -13.53 10.76
C GLU A 219 -11.05 -13.09 9.85
N ARG A 220 -12.19 -13.77 9.99
CA ARG A 220 -13.40 -13.53 9.19
C ARG A 220 -14.40 -12.66 9.94
N SER A 221 -14.34 -12.63 11.27
CA SER A 221 -15.24 -11.87 12.13
C SER A 221 -14.66 -10.48 12.39
N LEU A 222 -15.39 -9.44 11.99
CA LEU A 222 -14.94 -8.06 12.19
C LEU A 222 -14.72 -7.70 13.67
N PRO A 223 -15.58 -8.10 14.64
CA PRO A 223 -15.30 -7.92 16.07
C PRO A 223 -14.01 -8.59 16.53
N ARG A 224 -13.74 -9.82 16.09
CA ARG A 224 -12.50 -10.53 16.45
C ARG A 224 -11.28 -9.89 15.83
N LEU A 225 -11.39 -9.42 14.58
CA LEU A 225 -10.32 -8.69 13.90
C LEU A 225 -10.01 -7.40 14.66
N ARG A 226 -11.04 -6.63 15.06
CA ARG A 226 -10.87 -5.40 15.86
C ARG A 226 -10.12 -5.66 17.15
N LEU A 227 -10.54 -6.69 17.90
CA LEU A 227 -9.88 -7.08 19.14
C LEU A 227 -8.43 -7.49 18.89
N LEU A 228 -8.18 -8.34 17.90
CA LEU A 228 -6.84 -8.79 17.52
C LEU A 228 -5.94 -7.60 17.15
N LEU A 229 -6.41 -6.69 16.30
CA LEU A 229 -5.64 -5.50 15.91
C LEU A 229 -5.36 -4.58 17.09
N ALA A 230 -6.33 -4.40 18.01
CA ALA A 230 -6.13 -3.62 19.22
C ALA A 230 -5.09 -4.27 20.15
N THR A 231 -5.16 -5.59 20.37
CA THR A 231 -4.18 -6.32 21.19
C THR A 231 -2.78 -6.24 20.58
N LEU A 232 -2.65 -6.43 19.27
CA LEU A 232 -1.37 -6.33 18.56
C LEU A 232 -0.79 -4.91 18.62
N LEU A 233 -1.64 -3.90 18.48
CA LEU A 233 -1.24 -2.50 18.65
C LEU A 233 -0.73 -2.23 20.07
N LEU A 234 -1.47 -2.64 21.10
CA LEU A 234 -1.06 -2.46 22.49
C LEU A 234 0.26 -3.17 22.79
N ALA A 235 0.44 -4.38 22.29
CA ALA A 235 1.69 -5.12 22.42
C ALA A 235 2.85 -4.40 21.72
N PHE A 236 2.64 -3.88 20.50
CA PHE A 236 3.66 -3.09 19.79
C PHE A 236 4.01 -1.79 20.53
N VAL A 237 3.00 -1.08 21.05
CA VAL A 237 3.21 0.12 21.86
C VAL A 237 4.02 -0.21 23.11
N GLY A 238 3.70 -1.31 23.80
CA GLY A 238 4.48 -1.78 24.95
C GLY A 238 5.95 -2.04 24.60
N LEU A 239 6.21 -2.74 23.49
CA LEU A 239 7.58 -2.95 22.98
C LEU A 239 8.27 -1.62 22.62
N GLY A 240 7.53 -0.67 22.04
CA GLY A 240 8.01 0.66 21.71
C GLY A 240 8.38 1.49 22.94
N VAL A 241 7.58 1.42 24.01
CA VAL A 241 7.88 2.07 25.29
C VAL A 241 9.12 1.46 25.94
N ILE A 242 9.26 0.14 25.91
CA ILE A 242 10.48 -0.54 26.40
C ILE A 242 11.69 -0.09 25.59
N ALA A 243 11.60 -0.08 24.25
CA ALA A 243 12.69 0.36 23.38
C ALA A 243 13.06 1.83 23.63
N TRP A 244 12.06 2.69 23.81
CA TRP A 244 12.28 4.10 24.18
C TRP A 244 12.98 4.24 25.54
N GLY A 245 12.62 3.41 26.53
CA GLY A 245 13.31 3.39 27.82
C GLY A 245 14.77 2.94 27.74
N VAL A 246 15.16 2.19 26.70
CA VAL A 246 16.55 1.77 26.44
C VAL A 246 17.32 2.83 25.65
N ASP A 247 16.69 3.42 24.63
CA ASP A 247 17.29 4.44 23.78
C ASP A 247 16.24 5.48 23.35
N GLU A 248 16.52 6.76 23.60
CA GLU A 248 15.58 7.85 23.31
C GLU A 248 15.27 7.96 21.81
N GLY A 249 16.26 7.69 20.96
CA GLY A 249 16.12 7.72 19.50
C GLY A 249 15.07 6.72 18.98
N SER A 250 14.88 5.60 19.68
CA SER A 250 13.90 4.56 19.32
C SER A 250 12.46 5.07 19.42
N GLY A 251 12.20 6.07 20.28
CA GLY A 251 10.87 6.63 20.52
C GLY A 251 10.21 7.17 19.25
N VAL A 252 10.98 7.82 18.36
CA VAL A 252 10.46 8.37 17.09
C VAL A 252 9.99 7.25 16.15
N TYR A 253 10.75 6.15 16.06
CA TYR A 253 10.39 5.00 15.23
C TYR A 253 9.14 4.31 15.79
N ALA A 254 9.11 4.06 17.10
CA ALA A 254 7.97 3.47 17.79
C ALA A 254 6.70 4.30 17.57
N PHE A 255 6.75 5.60 17.87
CA PHE A 255 5.62 6.51 17.79
C PHE A 255 5.02 6.57 16.38
N ARG A 256 5.86 6.74 15.35
CA ARG A 256 5.37 6.87 13.97
C ARG A 256 4.74 5.57 13.44
N HIS A 257 5.33 4.41 13.75
CA HIS A 257 4.77 3.12 13.35
C HIS A 257 3.52 2.76 14.15
N ALA A 258 3.47 3.10 15.45
CA ALA A 258 2.30 2.91 16.28
C ALA A 258 1.14 3.79 15.81
N GLY A 259 1.40 5.03 15.40
CA GLY A 259 0.40 5.91 14.79
C GLY A 259 -0.16 5.36 13.48
N GLY A 260 0.72 4.92 12.56
CA GLY A 260 0.31 4.28 11.31
C GLY A 260 -0.52 3.00 11.52
N PHE A 261 -0.09 2.12 12.43
CA PHE A 261 -0.85 0.92 12.82
C PHE A 261 -2.18 1.32 13.47
N GLY A 262 -2.15 2.26 14.41
CA GLY A 262 -3.30 2.76 15.16
C GLY A 262 -4.39 3.27 14.23
N LEU A 263 -4.03 4.06 13.21
CA LEU A 263 -4.98 4.50 12.18
C LEU A 263 -5.64 3.32 11.45
N LEU A 264 -4.86 2.29 11.07
CA LEU A 264 -5.40 1.09 10.41
C LEU A 264 -6.35 0.31 11.33
N ALA A 265 -6.01 0.16 12.60
CA ALA A 265 -6.84 -0.49 13.61
C ALA A 265 -8.14 0.30 13.85
N LEU A 266 -8.04 1.60 14.10
CA LEU A 266 -9.17 2.51 14.32
C LEU A 266 -10.10 2.54 13.10
N ALA A 267 -9.57 2.53 11.88
CA ALA A 267 -10.36 2.52 10.66
C ALA A 267 -11.26 1.27 10.51
N THR A 268 -10.99 0.18 11.23
CA THR A 268 -11.90 -0.98 11.25
C THR A 268 -13.19 -0.74 12.06
N TRP A 269 -13.22 0.32 12.88
CA TRP A 269 -14.39 0.75 13.63
C TRP A 269 -15.26 1.74 12.85
N LEU A 270 -14.73 2.33 11.78
CA LEU A 270 -15.47 3.20 10.89
C LEU A 270 -16.42 2.42 9.96
N PRO A 271 -17.50 3.05 9.46
CA PRO A 271 -18.37 2.43 8.48
C PRO A 271 -17.61 2.01 7.21
N ASN A 272 -17.62 0.69 6.94
CA ASN A 272 -17.00 0.09 5.77
C ASN A 272 -17.89 0.19 4.52
N ARG A 273 -18.32 1.41 4.20
CA ARG A 273 -19.16 1.70 3.04
C ARG A 273 -18.28 2.17 1.88
N ALA A 274 -18.51 1.63 0.69
CA ALA A 274 -17.92 2.17 -0.51
C ALA A 274 -18.42 3.61 -0.75
N ASP A 275 -17.52 4.51 -1.12
CA ASP A 275 -17.89 5.87 -1.51
C ASP A 275 -17.28 6.23 -2.88
N PRO A 276 -18.00 7.01 -3.71
CA PRO A 276 -17.57 7.30 -5.08
C PRO A 276 -16.31 8.18 -5.13
N TYR A 277 -16.04 8.98 -4.09
CA TYR A 277 -14.89 9.87 -4.05
C TYR A 277 -13.61 9.07 -3.85
N THR A 278 -13.54 8.24 -2.81
CA THR A 278 -12.39 7.37 -2.51
C THR A 278 -12.04 6.49 -3.70
N ARG A 279 -13.04 5.90 -4.36
CA ARG A 279 -12.82 5.08 -5.57
C ARG A 279 -12.17 5.85 -6.72
N ARG A 280 -12.42 7.15 -6.85
CA ARG A 280 -11.79 8.02 -7.85
C ARG A 280 -10.43 8.55 -7.39
N LEU A 281 -10.26 8.80 -6.10
CA LEU A 281 -9.06 9.41 -5.52
C LEU A 281 -7.93 8.41 -5.28
N THR A 282 -8.22 7.26 -4.67
CA THR A 282 -7.21 6.25 -4.30
C THR A 282 -6.33 5.82 -5.47
N PRO A 283 -6.85 5.62 -6.70
CA PRO A 283 -5.99 5.27 -7.84
C PRO A 283 -4.99 6.38 -8.22
N LEU A 284 -5.21 7.63 -7.82
CA LEU A 284 -4.29 8.73 -8.13
C LEU A 284 -3.07 8.76 -7.19
N MET A 285 -3.14 8.12 -6.02
CA MET A 285 -2.19 8.36 -4.93
C MET A 285 -0.76 7.91 -5.23
N LEU A 286 -0.57 6.83 -6.00
CA LEU A 286 0.78 6.43 -6.44
C LEU A 286 1.37 7.47 -7.40
N GLY A 287 0.59 7.93 -8.37
CA GLY A 287 1.00 9.03 -9.25
C GLY A 287 1.31 10.32 -8.48
N VAL A 288 0.50 10.67 -7.47
CA VAL A 288 0.74 11.85 -6.60
C VAL A 288 2.06 11.69 -5.85
N TYR A 289 2.28 10.52 -5.25
CA TYR A 289 3.53 10.19 -4.58
C TYR A 289 4.74 10.38 -5.50
N ILE A 290 4.66 9.92 -6.75
CA ILE A 290 5.77 10.02 -7.71
C ILE A 290 5.97 11.46 -8.19
N LEU A 291 4.91 12.16 -8.56
CA LEU A 291 5.00 13.38 -9.36
C LEU A 291 5.00 14.68 -8.56
N HIS A 292 4.60 14.67 -7.28
CA HIS A 292 4.43 15.91 -6.54
C HIS A 292 5.67 16.82 -6.52
N PRO A 293 6.94 16.34 -6.38
CA PRO A 293 8.09 17.24 -6.34
C PRO A 293 8.39 17.85 -7.71
N ALA A 294 8.10 17.12 -8.80
CA ALA A 294 8.26 17.63 -10.15
C ALA A 294 7.19 18.68 -10.47
N VAL A 295 5.92 18.41 -10.13
CA VAL A 295 4.83 19.38 -10.29
C VAL A 295 5.11 20.63 -9.47
N TYR A 296 5.58 20.48 -8.23
CA TYR A 296 5.96 21.64 -7.42
C TYR A 296 7.12 22.42 -8.05
N GLY A 297 8.21 21.76 -8.40
CA GLY A 297 9.41 22.43 -8.92
C GLY A 297 9.20 23.14 -10.26
N TRP A 298 8.42 22.54 -11.18
CA TRP A 298 8.28 23.04 -12.55
C TRP A 298 7.01 23.87 -12.79
N ILE A 299 5.97 23.72 -11.97
CA ILE A 299 4.68 24.38 -12.21
C ILE A 299 4.33 25.31 -11.04
N VAL A 300 4.21 24.76 -9.83
CA VAL A 300 3.66 25.51 -8.69
C VAL A 300 4.64 26.55 -8.16
N LYS A 301 5.90 26.18 -7.94
CA LYS A 301 6.91 27.10 -7.40
C LYS A 301 7.11 28.32 -8.32
N PRO A 302 7.28 28.18 -9.65
CA PRO A 302 7.34 29.33 -10.54
C PRO A 302 6.08 30.21 -10.46
N ALA A 303 4.88 29.61 -10.47
CA ALA A 303 3.63 30.37 -10.35
C ALA A 303 3.53 31.14 -9.02
N MET A 304 3.96 30.54 -7.91
CA MET A 304 3.98 31.22 -6.60
C MET A 304 5.01 32.36 -6.55
N CYS A 305 6.16 32.20 -7.20
CA CYS A 305 7.16 33.28 -7.31
C CYS A 305 6.64 34.46 -8.14
N LEU A 306 5.88 34.20 -9.22
CA LEU A 306 5.30 35.26 -10.07
C LEU A 306 4.29 36.15 -9.32
N VAL A 307 3.62 35.62 -8.30
CA VAL A 307 2.64 36.36 -7.49
C VAL A 307 3.16 36.65 -6.08
N GLU A 308 4.46 36.47 -5.84
CA GLU A 308 5.16 36.82 -4.58
C GLU A 308 4.60 36.15 -3.30
N VAL A 309 4.12 34.89 -3.41
CA VAL A 309 3.58 34.11 -2.27
C VAL A 309 4.40 32.86 -1.93
N ASN A 310 5.63 32.73 -2.46
CA ASN A 310 6.46 31.52 -2.30
C ASN A 310 6.83 31.15 -0.86
N ASP A 311 6.76 32.11 0.06
CA ASP A 311 7.12 31.91 1.48
C ASP A 311 5.99 31.28 2.31
N VAL A 312 4.76 31.28 1.78
CA VAL A 312 3.60 30.69 2.45
C VAL A 312 3.63 29.16 2.31
N ARG A 313 4.22 28.48 3.32
CA ARG A 313 4.48 27.03 3.29
C ARG A 313 3.26 26.17 3.00
N TRP A 314 2.11 26.45 3.64
CA TRP A 314 0.90 25.64 3.46
C TRP A 314 0.30 25.78 2.05
N LEU A 315 0.50 26.94 1.39
CA LEU A 315 0.06 27.20 0.03
C LEU A 315 0.75 26.27 -0.97
N ARG A 316 2.01 25.90 -0.71
CA ARG A 316 2.77 24.93 -1.53
C ARG A 316 2.02 23.60 -1.61
N VAL A 317 1.47 23.13 -0.49
CA VAL A 317 0.68 21.89 -0.42
C VAL A 317 -0.69 22.07 -1.05
N ALA A 318 -1.39 23.16 -0.70
CA ALA A 318 -2.73 23.46 -1.19
C ALA A 318 -2.80 23.58 -2.72
N LEU A 319 -1.70 23.99 -3.36
CA LEU A 319 -1.58 24.09 -4.81
C LEU A 319 -0.98 22.81 -5.43
N ALA A 320 0.13 22.29 -4.90
CA ALA A 320 0.82 21.15 -5.51
C ALA A 320 0.05 19.84 -5.39
N PHE A 321 -0.66 19.59 -4.28
CA PHE A 321 -1.40 18.35 -4.11
C PHE A 321 -2.55 18.23 -5.15
N PRO A 322 -3.46 19.22 -5.29
CA PRO A 322 -4.50 19.18 -6.33
C PRO A 322 -3.95 19.25 -7.76
N ALA A 323 -2.93 20.08 -8.02
CA ALA A 323 -2.32 20.16 -9.34
C ALA A 323 -1.72 18.81 -9.77
N THR A 324 -1.07 18.10 -8.84
CA THR A 324 -0.54 16.77 -9.10
C THR A 324 -1.65 15.76 -9.32
N MET A 325 -2.73 15.81 -8.53
CA MET A 325 -3.89 14.94 -8.73
C MET A 325 -4.52 15.14 -10.11
N LEU A 326 -4.68 16.39 -10.55
CA LEU A 326 -5.21 16.73 -11.86
C LEU A 326 -4.29 16.18 -12.97
N LEU A 327 -2.98 16.42 -12.88
CA LEU A 327 -2.01 15.90 -13.82
C LEU A 327 -2.08 14.37 -13.89
N VAL A 328 -2.05 13.68 -12.75
CA VAL A 328 -2.15 12.21 -12.69
C VAL A 328 -3.45 11.72 -13.30
N TRP A 329 -4.57 12.41 -13.05
CA TRP A 329 -5.86 12.07 -13.65
C TRP A 329 -5.83 12.19 -15.18
N VAL A 330 -5.21 13.24 -15.73
CA VAL A 330 -5.00 13.38 -17.18
C VAL A 330 -4.09 12.28 -17.72
N LEU A 331 -2.93 12.06 -17.09
CA LEU A 331 -1.95 11.07 -17.54
C LEU A 331 -2.53 9.64 -17.53
N ARG A 332 -3.41 9.32 -16.59
CA ARG A 332 -4.12 8.03 -16.52
C ARG A 332 -5.08 7.78 -17.68
N LYS A 333 -5.45 8.81 -18.46
CA LYS A 333 -6.23 8.66 -19.70
C LYS A 333 -5.35 8.35 -20.92
N THR A 334 -4.03 8.36 -20.76
CA THR A 334 -3.07 8.09 -21.83
C THR A 334 -2.39 6.72 -21.64
N TRP A 335 -1.46 6.37 -22.53
CA TRP A 335 -0.61 5.18 -22.39
C TRP A 335 0.28 5.22 -21.14
N LEU A 336 0.51 6.40 -20.56
CA LEU A 336 1.33 6.59 -19.36
C LEU A 336 0.69 6.03 -18.08
N LYS A 337 -0.60 5.68 -18.11
CA LYS A 337 -1.30 5.03 -16.97
C LYS A 337 -0.60 3.77 -16.45
N ARG A 338 0.20 3.10 -17.27
CA ARG A 338 0.95 1.88 -16.89
C ARG A 338 2.14 2.17 -15.97
N PHE A 339 2.54 3.44 -15.84
CA PHE A 339 3.62 3.88 -14.95
C PHE A 339 3.10 4.68 -13.76
N LEU A 340 1.79 4.65 -13.47
CA LEU A 340 1.13 5.48 -12.44
C LEU A 340 0.31 4.68 -11.44
#